data_AF-A0A1J3FIZ0-F1
#
_entry.id   AF-A0A1J3FIZ0-F1
#
_cell.length_a   1.000
_cell.length_b   1.000
_cell.length_c   1.000
_cell.angle_alpha   90.00
_cell.angle_beta   90.00
_cell.angle_gamma   90.00
#
_symmetry.space_group_name_H-M   'P 1'
#
loop_
_entity.id
_entity.type
_entity.pdbx_description
1 polymer ?
#
loop_
_entity_poly.entity_id
_entity_poly.type
_entity_poly.pdbx_seq_one_letter_code
_entity_poly.pdbx_strand_id
1 'polypeptide(L)'
;QMAYAISEEEAATAPKPVQGEDSYVREMYLKGRKYFLYVHSYLHYGLLAARAEILKVSEDSSNPCIVTGFDGTYKYGGKEFKAAAFPSGASLDECRRVAVNALKVNDSLCTHMKCTFGGVWNGGGGGGQKNMFVASFFFDRAAEAGFVDPAQPVAKVQPLEFEKAAKQACSMKMEQGKSKFTRVEEDNLPYLCLDLVYQYTLLVDGFGLKPSQTITLVKKVKYGEYAVEAAWPLGSAIEAVSSP
;
A
#
# COMPACT_ATOMS: atom_id res chain seq x y z
N GLN A 1 -3.46 -4.84 3.76
CA GLN A 1 -3.32 -6.26 4.16
C GLN A 1 -2.39 -6.93 3.16
N MET A 2 -1.71 -8.00 3.56
CA MET A 2 -0.98 -8.91 2.67
C MET A 2 -1.53 -10.32 2.89
N ALA A 3 -1.84 -11.04 1.81
CA ALA A 3 -2.26 -12.41 1.88
C ALA A 3 -1.75 -13.21 0.68
N TYR A 4 -1.17 -14.38 0.91
CA TYR A 4 -0.75 -15.30 -0.14
C TYR A 4 -0.56 -16.72 0.40
N ALA A 5 -0.63 -17.71 -0.47
CA ALA A 5 -0.45 -19.11 -0.08
C ALA A 5 1.04 -19.43 0.18
N ILE A 6 1.30 -20.13 1.27
CA ILE A 6 2.63 -20.63 1.66
C ILE A 6 2.64 -22.16 1.65
N SER A 7 3.84 -22.76 1.70
CA SER A 7 3.96 -24.21 1.81
C SER A 7 3.61 -24.68 3.24
N GLU A 8 3.35 -25.97 3.40
CA GLU A 8 3.11 -26.56 4.72
C GLU A 8 4.35 -26.44 5.62
N GLU A 9 5.55 -26.53 5.04
CA GLU A 9 6.81 -26.35 5.78
C GLU A 9 6.97 -24.92 6.31
N GLU A 10 6.69 -23.89 5.50
CA GLU A 10 6.70 -22.49 5.95
C GLU A 10 5.59 -22.21 6.97
N ALA A 11 4.44 -22.85 6.82
CA ALA A 11 3.35 -22.74 7.80
C ALA A 11 3.75 -23.34 9.15
N ALA A 12 4.47 -24.47 9.15
CA ALA A 12 4.92 -25.14 10.37
C ALA A 12 6.00 -24.35 11.13
N THR A 13 6.76 -23.50 10.45
CA THR A 13 7.78 -22.62 11.05
C THR A 13 7.25 -21.23 11.39
N ALA A 14 5.96 -20.95 11.14
CA ALA A 14 5.36 -19.67 11.40
C ALA A 14 5.51 -19.26 12.88
N PRO A 15 5.88 -17.99 13.17
CA PRO A 15 5.96 -17.50 14.53
C PRO A 15 4.61 -17.63 15.24
N LYS A 16 4.67 -17.99 16.53
CA LYS A 16 3.47 -17.99 17.37
C LYS A 16 3.02 -16.53 17.58
N PRO A 17 1.72 -16.24 17.45
CA PRO A 17 1.22 -14.89 17.70
C PRO A 17 1.48 -14.50 19.15
N VAL A 18 1.82 -13.23 19.38
CA VAL A 18 1.87 -12.65 20.73
C VAL A 18 0.43 -12.52 21.24
N GLN A 19 0.24 -12.53 22.56
CA GLN A 19 -1.10 -12.42 23.15
C GLN A 19 -1.81 -11.14 22.67
N GLY A 20 -2.97 -11.31 22.02
CA GLY A 20 -3.76 -10.19 21.45
C GLY A 20 -3.49 -9.90 19.97
N GLU A 21 -2.54 -10.59 19.33
CA GLU A 21 -2.28 -10.49 17.89
C GLU A 21 -2.93 -11.64 17.11
N ASP A 22 -3.28 -11.36 15.85
CA ASP A 22 -3.77 -12.38 14.93
C ASP A 22 -2.67 -13.39 14.55
N SER A 23 -3.06 -14.65 14.38
CA SER A 23 -2.18 -15.66 13.78
C SER A 23 -1.77 -15.25 12.35
N TYR A 24 -0.48 -15.40 12.04
CA TYR A 24 0.05 -15.17 10.69
C TYR A 24 -0.48 -16.16 9.66
N VAL A 25 -0.85 -17.37 10.08
CA VAL A 25 -1.27 -18.44 9.16
C VAL A 25 -2.73 -18.77 9.41
N ARG A 26 -3.51 -18.79 8.32
CA ARG A 26 -4.87 -19.32 8.28
C ARG A 26 -4.92 -20.55 7.40
N GLU A 27 -5.51 -21.62 7.91
CA GLU A 27 -5.83 -22.80 7.12
C GLU A 27 -7.17 -22.61 6.42
N MET A 28 -7.23 -22.92 5.13
CA MET A 28 -8.47 -22.87 4.36
C MET A 28 -8.62 -24.10 3.47
N TYR A 29 -9.86 -24.55 3.29
CA TYR A 29 -10.18 -25.61 2.33
C TYR A 29 -11.01 -25.02 1.19
N LEU A 30 -10.45 -25.02 -0.02
CA LEU A 30 -11.08 -24.46 -1.21
C LEU A 30 -11.06 -25.50 -2.33
N LYS A 31 -12.24 -25.86 -2.83
CA LYS A 31 -12.43 -26.84 -3.92
C LYS A 31 -11.67 -28.16 -3.71
N GLY A 32 -11.76 -28.73 -2.50
CA GLY A 32 -11.14 -30.02 -2.16
C GLY A 32 -9.63 -29.95 -1.94
N ARG A 33 -9.04 -28.77 -1.82
CA ARG A 33 -7.62 -28.58 -1.52
C ARG A 33 -7.44 -27.77 -0.24
N LYS A 34 -6.52 -28.22 0.61
CA LYS A 34 -6.06 -27.47 1.79
C LYS A 34 -5.04 -26.42 1.35
N TYR A 35 -5.17 -25.22 1.87
CA TYR A 35 -4.25 -24.11 1.70
C TYR A 35 -3.82 -23.58 3.06
N PHE A 36 -2.54 -23.23 3.17
CA PHE A 36 -2.02 -22.42 4.26
C PHE A 36 -1.80 -21.02 3.71
N LEU A 37 -2.53 -20.04 4.26
CA LEU A 37 -2.43 -18.66 3.84
C LEU A 37 -1.67 -17.87 4.89
N TYR A 38 -0.54 -17.27 4.49
CA TYR A 38 -0.01 -16.14 5.23
C TYR A 38 -1.01 -14.98 5.09
N VAL A 39 -1.41 -14.39 6.21
CA VAL A 39 -2.30 -13.23 6.25
C VAL A 39 -1.80 -12.28 7.32
N HIS A 40 -1.61 -11.01 6.95
CA HIS A 40 -1.31 -9.97 7.93
C HIS A 40 -1.98 -8.63 7.58
N SER A 41 -2.48 -7.95 8.60
CA SER A 41 -3.08 -6.63 8.49
C SER A 41 -2.24 -5.60 9.23
N TYR A 42 -1.57 -4.74 8.47
CA TYR A 42 -0.74 -3.67 8.99
C TYR A 42 -1.63 -2.47 9.38
N LEU A 43 -2.15 -2.48 10.62
CA LEU A 43 -2.94 -1.35 11.13
C LEU A 43 -2.10 -0.07 11.09
N HIS A 44 -2.73 1.06 10.79
CA HIS A 44 -2.09 2.38 10.56
C HIS A 44 -1.32 2.52 9.23
N TYR A 45 -1.23 1.46 8.42
CA TYR A 45 -0.54 1.47 7.12
C TYR A 45 -1.50 1.35 5.92
N GLY A 46 -2.77 1.71 6.10
CA GLY A 46 -3.64 2.04 4.97
C GLY A 46 -3.33 3.45 4.46
N LEU A 47 -3.58 3.78 3.18
CA LEU A 47 -3.15 5.04 2.57
C LEU A 47 -3.47 6.29 3.42
N LEU A 48 -4.73 6.43 3.87
CA LEU A 48 -5.16 7.58 4.67
C LEU A 48 -4.53 7.61 6.06
N ALA A 49 -4.28 6.45 6.67
CA ALA A 49 -3.59 6.37 7.95
C ALA A 49 -2.10 6.69 7.78
N ALA A 50 -1.49 6.22 6.69
CA ALA A 50 -0.09 6.44 6.37
C ALA A 50 0.21 7.92 6.12
N ARG A 51 -0.73 8.70 5.56
CA ARG A 51 -0.62 10.17 5.53
C ARG A 51 -0.38 10.74 6.92
N ALA A 52 -1.16 10.32 7.92
CA ALA A 52 -1.00 10.77 9.29
C ALA A 52 0.35 10.35 9.88
N GLU A 53 0.76 9.09 9.70
CA GLU A 53 2.05 8.60 10.20
C GLU A 53 3.25 9.32 9.56
N ILE A 54 3.20 9.61 8.26
CA ILE A 54 4.26 10.34 7.54
C ILE A 54 4.32 11.81 7.99
N LEU A 55 3.17 12.47 8.14
CA LEU A 55 3.12 13.86 8.61
C LEU A 55 3.64 13.98 10.05
N LYS A 56 3.33 13.00 10.90
CA LYS A 56 3.77 12.96 12.29
C LYS A 56 5.30 12.92 12.46
N VAL A 57 6.04 12.38 11.50
CA VAL A 57 7.53 12.37 11.54
C VAL A 57 8.11 13.78 11.50
N SER A 58 7.40 14.74 10.90
CA SER A 58 7.80 16.15 10.85
C SER A 58 7.27 16.97 12.04
N GLU A 59 6.55 16.36 12.98
CA GLU A 59 5.89 17.05 14.09
C GLU A 59 5.08 18.27 13.60
N ASP A 60 5.37 19.47 14.11
CA ASP A 60 4.70 20.72 13.75
C ASP A 60 5.46 21.53 12.67
N SER A 61 6.44 20.91 12.00
CA SER A 61 7.22 21.53 10.92
C SER A 61 6.64 21.22 9.53
N SER A 62 7.18 21.88 8.50
CA SER A 62 6.86 21.54 7.11
C SER A 62 7.32 20.11 6.78
N ASN A 63 6.66 19.48 5.81
CA ASN A 63 6.91 18.09 5.45
C ASN A 63 7.34 18.01 3.97
N PRO A 64 8.40 17.23 3.64
CA PRO A 64 8.94 17.18 2.28
C PRO A 64 8.05 16.40 1.29
N CYS A 65 6.96 15.78 1.77
CA CYS A 65 5.97 15.12 0.93
C CYS A 65 4.82 16.02 0.49
N ILE A 66 4.70 17.23 1.07
CA ILE A 66 3.59 18.16 0.79
C ILE A 66 3.98 19.11 -0.33
N VAL A 67 3.13 19.16 -1.35
CA VAL A 67 3.40 19.87 -2.60
C VAL A 67 3.44 21.38 -2.41
N THR A 68 4.28 22.03 -3.20
CA THR A 68 4.58 23.46 -3.09
C THR A 68 3.30 24.32 -3.14
N GLY A 69 3.18 25.26 -2.20
CA GLY A 69 2.06 26.19 -2.13
C GLY A 69 0.86 25.69 -1.33
N PHE A 70 0.96 24.52 -0.69
CA PHE A 70 -0.02 24.08 0.31
C PHE A 70 0.47 24.35 1.73
N ASP A 71 -0.39 24.95 2.54
CA ASP A 71 -0.22 25.11 3.99
C ASP A 71 -1.59 24.87 4.64
N GLY A 72 -1.72 23.78 5.38
CA GLY A 72 -2.97 23.38 5.97
C GLY A 72 -2.82 22.23 6.95
N THR A 73 -3.91 21.49 7.13
CA THR A 73 -4.02 20.46 8.15
C THR A 73 -4.69 19.22 7.58
N TYR A 74 -4.12 18.05 7.87
CA TYR A 74 -4.73 16.76 7.59
C TYR A 74 -5.45 16.24 8.84
N LYS A 75 -6.72 15.82 8.70
CA LYS A 75 -7.50 15.26 9.82
C LYS A 75 -7.64 13.76 9.65
N TYR A 76 -7.24 13.00 10.67
CA TYR A 76 -7.38 11.55 10.66
C TYR A 76 -7.56 11.00 12.07
N GLY A 77 -8.53 10.10 12.27
CA GLY A 77 -8.77 9.46 13.56
C GLY A 77 -9.03 10.44 14.72
N GLY A 78 -9.72 11.55 14.46
CA GLY A 78 -10.01 12.60 15.45
C GLY A 78 -8.81 13.47 15.83
N LYS A 79 -7.68 13.35 15.12
CA LYS A 79 -6.47 14.16 15.32
C LYS A 79 -6.20 15.03 14.11
N GLU A 80 -5.50 16.14 14.35
CA GLU A 80 -5.04 17.09 13.35
C GLU A 80 -3.52 16.98 13.20
N PHE A 81 -3.05 16.97 11.96
CA PHE A 81 -1.63 16.88 11.60
C PHE A 81 -1.30 18.05 10.68
N LYS A 82 -0.22 18.79 10.97
CA LYS A 82 0.22 19.85 10.07
C LYS A 82 0.62 19.26 8.72
N ALA A 83 0.12 19.84 7.65
CA ALA A 83 0.42 19.47 6.28
C ALA A 83 0.83 20.75 5.54
N ALA A 84 2.10 21.11 5.65
CA ALA A 84 2.65 22.32 5.04
C ALA A 84 3.89 21.99 4.21
N ALA A 85 4.00 22.59 3.03
CA ALA A 85 5.18 22.45 2.19
C ALA A 85 6.39 23.19 2.79
N PHE A 86 7.60 22.75 2.45
CA PHE A 86 8.78 23.59 2.61
C PHE A 86 8.77 24.74 1.58
N PRO A 87 9.48 25.86 1.82
CA PRO A 87 9.66 26.90 0.82
C PRO A 87 10.29 26.39 -0.50
N SER A 88 11.14 25.37 -0.41
CA SER A 88 11.75 24.66 -1.55
C SER A 88 10.80 23.68 -2.24
N GLY A 89 9.60 23.45 -1.70
CA GLY A 89 8.63 22.48 -2.21
C GLY A 89 8.86 21.05 -1.71
N ALA A 90 8.08 20.12 -2.25
CA ALA A 90 8.25 18.69 -2.00
C ALA A 90 9.51 18.16 -2.66
N SER A 91 10.10 17.12 -2.07
CA SER A 91 11.28 16.43 -2.56
C SER A 91 11.03 14.92 -2.55
N LEU A 92 11.21 14.27 -3.70
CA LEU A 92 11.00 12.83 -3.84
C LEU A 92 11.85 12.03 -2.84
N ASP A 93 13.15 12.36 -2.77
CA ASP A 93 14.12 11.61 -1.97
C ASP A 93 13.92 11.86 -0.47
N GLU A 94 13.67 13.10 -0.07
CA GLU A 94 13.39 13.42 1.34
C GLU A 94 12.05 12.85 1.78
N CYS A 95 11.01 12.93 0.94
CA CYS A 95 9.73 12.32 1.21
C CYS A 95 9.86 10.80 1.36
N ARG A 96 10.63 10.14 0.49
CA ARG A 96 10.89 8.70 0.60
C ARG A 96 11.60 8.36 1.90
N ARG A 97 12.59 9.16 2.32
CA ARG A 97 13.27 9.00 3.62
C ARG A 97 12.28 9.08 4.79
N VAL A 98 11.35 10.04 4.76
CA VAL A 98 10.30 10.16 5.78
C VAL A 98 9.34 8.97 5.73
N ALA A 99 8.93 8.53 4.55
CA ALA A 99 8.05 7.36 4.37
C ALA A 99 8.70 6.05 4.89
N VAL A 100 9.99 5.83 4.61
CA VAL A 100 10.78 4.71 5.14
C VAL A 100 10.83 4.74 6.67
N ASN A 101 10.99 5.92 7.27
CA ASN A 101 10.98 6.08 8.73
C ASN A 101 9.59 5.78 9.31
N ALA A 102 8.53 6.32 8.72
CA ALA A 102 7.15 6.05 9.14
C ALA A 102 6.78 4.56 9.03
N LEU A 103 7.27 3.88 7.99
CA LEU A 103 7.13 2.44 7.81
C LEU A 103 7.94 1.62 8.83
N LYS A 104 8.97 2.19 9.46
CA LYS A 104 9.89 1.44 10.33
C LYS A 104 10.56 0.27 9.60
N VAL A 105 10.99 0.50 8.36
CA VAL A 105 11.66 -0.53 7.53
C VAL A 105 13.01 -0.91 8.12
N ASN A 106 13.76 0.09 8.62
CA ASN A 106 15.11 -0.10 9.16
C ASN A 106 15.12 -0.45 10.66
N ASP A 107 13.95 -0.75 11.24
CA ASP A 107 13.84 -1.05 12.65
C ASP A 107 14.44 -2.44 12.93
N SER A 108 15.31 -2.54 13.94
CA SER A 108 16.02 -3.77 14.29
C SER A 108 15.15 -4.81 15.00
N LEU A 109 13.85 -4.52 15.17
CA LEU A 109 12.85 -5.35 15.86
C LEU A 109 12.55 -6.69 15.17
N CYS A 110 13.17 -7.01 14.04
CA CYS A 110 12.93 -8.31 13.40
C CYS A 110 13.49 -9.45 14.26
N THR A 111 12.60 -10.13 14.99
CA THR A 111 12.92 -11.32 15.79
C THR A 111 12.76 -12.63 15.01
N HIS A 112 12.53 -12.52 13.70
CA HIS A 112 12.29 -13.63 12.78
C HIS A 112 13.34 -13.68 11.67
N MET A 113 13.39 -14.76 10.88
CA MET A 113 14.40 -14.91 9.83
C MET A 113 14.37 -13.78 8.79
N LYS A 114 13.16 -13.36 8.38
CA LYS A 114 12.93 -12.23 7.48
C LYS A 114 11.64 -11.52 7.87
N CYS A 115 11.71 -10.20 7.92
CA CYS A 115 10.56 -9.34 8.17
C CYS A 115 10.28 -8.45 6.98
N THR A 116 9.07 -7.89 6.98
CA THR A 116 8.69 -6.77 6.12
C THR A 116 9.16 -5.47 6.77
N PHE A 117 8.30 -4.83 7.54
CA PHE A 117 8.61 -3.63 8.31
C PHE A 117 7.95 -3.72 9.69
N GLY A 118 8.44 -2.93 10.66
CA GLY A 118 7.92 -2.97 12.03
C GLY A 118 8.05 -4.33 12.73
N GLY A 119 9.04 -5.15 12.35
CA GLY A 119 9.29 -6.47 12.95
C GLY A 119 8.33 -7.58 12.50
N VAL A 120 7.42 -7.31 11.55
CA VAL A 120 6.41 -8.28 11.09
C VAL A 120 7.04 -9.34 10.19
N TRP A 121 6.88 -10.62 10.55
CA TRP A 121 7.34 -11.76 9.74
C TRP A 121 6.80 -11.66 8.31
N ASN A 122 7.65 -11.88 7.32
CA ASN A 122 7.24 -11.69 5.91
C ASN A 122 6.44 -12.85 5.33
N GLY A 123 6.26 -13.95 6.06
CA GLY A 123 5.56 -15.16 5.60
C GLY A 123 6.39 -16.10 4.72
N GLY A 124 7.72 -15.99 4.71
CA GLY A 124 8.62 -16.87 3.95
C GLY A 124 8.71 -16.60 2.44
N GLY A 125 7.75 -15.88 1.86
CA GLY A 125 7.65 -15.60 0.43
C GLY A 125 7.31 -16.85 -0.40
N GLY A 126 8.07 -17.08 -1.47
CA GLY A 126 7.92 -18.27 -2.32
C GLY A 126 6.91 -18.11 -3.47
N GLY A 127 6.48 -19.25 -4.03
CA GLY A 127 5.71 -19.31 -5.27
C GLY A 127 4.36 -18.59 -5.21
N GLY A 128 3.69 -18.60 -4.05
CA GLY A 128 2.40 -17.93 -3.84
C GLY A 128 2.47 -16.41 -3.90
N GLN A 129 3.63 -15.80 -3.65
CA GLN A 129 3.85 -14.36 -3.69
C GLN A 129 4.35 -13.85 -5.06
N LYS A 130 4.67 -14.76 -5.99
CA LYS A 130 5.28 -14.39 -7.29
C LYS A 130 4.35 -13.51 -8.14
N ASN A 131 3.05 -13.83 -8.16
CA ASN A 131 2.04 -13.12 -8.94
C ASN A 131 1.15 -12.31 -8.00
N MET A 132 1.46 -11.02 -7.86
CA MET A 132 0.75 -10.14 -6.94
C MET A 132 -0.44 -9.46 -7.61
N PHE A 133 -1.60 -9.58 -6.98
CA PHE A 133 -2.77 -8.74 -7.25
C PHE A 133 -2.84 -7.66 -6.17
N VAL A 134 -2.84 -6.40 -6.59
CA VAL A 134 -2.75 -5.24 -5.70
C VAL A 134 -3.97 -4.36 -5.95
N ALA A 135 -4.80 -4.15 -4.93
CA ALA A 135 -6.15 -3.61 -5.09
C ALA A 135 -6.32 -2.21 -4.47
N SER A 136 -7.54 -1.67 -4.60
CA SER A 136 -8.02 -0.48 -3.91
C SER A 136 -7.16 0.76 -4.22
N PHE A 137 -6.68 1.49 -3.21
CA PHE A 137 -5.96 2.75 -3.39
C PHE A 137 -4.74 2.67 -4.31
N PHE A 138 -4.09 1.50 -4.47
CA PHE A 138 -3.03 1.33 -5.46
C PHE A 138 -3.54 1.53 -6.89
N PHE A 139 -4.70 0.95 -7.21
CA PHE A 139 -5.34 1.17 -8.50
C PHE A 139 -5.82 2.61 -8.64
N ASP A 140 -6.46 3.18 -7.61
CA ASP A 140 -7.04 4.52 -7.69
C ASP A 140 -5.95 5.59 -7.89
N ARG A 141 -4.88 5.57 -7.08
CA ARG A 141 -3.74 6.49 -7.25
C ARG A 141 -3.07 6.33 -8.61
N ALA A 142 -2.96 5.11 -9.13
CA ALA A 142 -2.38 4.86 -10.45
C ALA A 142 -3.22 5.45 -11.58
N ALA A 143 -4.55 5.30 -11.49
CA ALA A 143 -5.48 5.86 -12.47
C ALA A 143 -5.51 7.39 -12.41
N GLU A 144 -5.46 7.96 -11.21
CA GLU A 144 -5.46 9.39 -10.96
C GLU A 144 -4.15 10.07 -11.37
N ALA A 145 -3.02 9.39 -11.17
CA ALA A 145 -1.71 9.82 -11.65
C ALA A 145 -1.50 9.58 -13.16
N GLY A 146 -2.46 8.92 -13.84
CA GLY A 146 -2.52 8.84 -15.29
C GLY A 146 -1.74 7.69 -15.93
N PHE A 147 -1.11 6.80 -15.15
CA PHE A 147 -0.38 5.64 -15.70
C PHE A 147 -1.22 4.35 -15.75
N VAL A 148 -2.49 4.43 -15.37
CA VAL A 148 -3.50 3.38 -15.54
C VAL A 148 -4.79 3.95 -16.14
N ASP A 149 -5.44 3.17 -16.99
CA ASP A 149 -6.78 3.47 -17.50
C ASP A 149 -7.86 3.01 -16.50
N PRO A 150 -8.63 3.93 -15.89
CA PRO A 150 -9.67 3.58 -14.91
C PRO A 150 -10.83 2.76 -15.50
N ALA A 151 -10.98 2.72 -16.83
CA ALA A 151 -11.99 1.90 -17.48
C ALA A 151 -11.61 0.41 -17.48
N GLN A 152 -10.33 0.09 -17.33
CA GLN A 152 -9.88 -1.30 -17.29
C GLN A 152 -10.11 -1.93 -15.92
N PRO A 153 -10.56 -3.20 -15.86
CA PRO A 153 -10.73 -3.90 -14.58
C PRO A 153 -9.39 -4.24 -13.91
N VAL A 154 -8.32 -4.38 -14.72
CA VAL A 154 -6.97 -4.71 -14.29
C VAL A 154 -5.94 -3.93 -15.10
N ALA A 155 -4.77 -3.69 -14.53
CA ALA A 155 -3.62 -3.16 -15.23
C ALA A 155 -2.33 -3.85 -14.76
N LYS A 156 -1.45 -4.23 -15.69
CA LYS A 156 -0.12 -4.74 -15.35
C LYS A 156 0.85 -3.57 -15.30
N VAL A 157 1.49 -3.36 -14.16
CA VAL A 157 2.42 -2.26 -13.94
C VAL A 157 3.67 -2.76 -13.20
N GLN A 158 4.65 -1.89 -13.05
CA GLN A 158 5.82 -2.10 -12.20
C GLN A 158 5.77 -1.12 -11.03
N PRO A 159 6.27 -1.47 -9.82
CA PRO A 159 6.40 -0.51 -8.72
C PRO A 159 7.11 0.79 -9.13
N LEU A 160 8.10 0.70 -10.04
CA LEU A 160 8.81 1.85 -10.60
C LEU A 160 7.88 2.91 -11.24
N GLU A 161 6.71 2.53 -11.76
CA GLU A 161 5.76 3.49 -12.33
C GLU A 161 5.17 4.42 -11.26
N PHE A 162 5.01 3.94 -10.01
CA PHE A 162 4.62 4.79 -8.88
C PHE A 162 5.71 5.82 -8.55
N GLU A 163 6.99 5.45 -8.58
CA GLU A 163 8.11 6.38 -8.36
C GLU A 163 8.20 7.44 -9.47
N LYS A 164 8.01 7.04 -10.74
CA LYS A 164 7.98 7.98 -11.87
C LYS A 164 6.84 8.98 -11.73
N ALA A 165 5.64 8.51 -11.37
CA ALA A 165 4.50 9.37 -11.12
C ALA A 165 4.73 10.27 -9.90
N ALA A 166 5.32 9.75 -8.83
CA ALA A 166 5.69 10.50 -7.64
C ALA A 166 6.64 11.65 -8.00
N LYS A 167 7.65 11.41 -8.84
CA LYS A 167 8.58 12.46 -9.29
C LYS A 167 7.85 13.64 -9.93
N GLN A 168 6.82 13.37 -10.74
CA GLN A 168 6.00 14.42 -11.35
C GLN A 168 5.13 15.14 -10.31
N ALA A 169 4.49 14.39 -9.41
CA ALA A 169 3.64 14.94 -8.36
C ALA A 169 4.44 15.78 -7.35
N CYS A 170 5.62 15.35 -6.92
CA CYS A 170 6.47 16.10 -6.00
C CYS A 170 7.03 17.39 -6.63
N SER A 171 7.16 17.42 -7.96
CA SER A 171 7.60 18.61 -8.69
C SER A 171 6.45 19.59 -9.00
N MET A 172 5.22 19.30 -8.56
CA MET A 172 4.06 20.15 -8.84
C MET A 172 3.90 21.27 -7.81
N LYS A 173 3.27 22.36 -8.25
CA LYS A 173 2.70 23.41 -7.39
C LYS A 173 1.19 23.18 -7.27
N MET A 174 0.59 23.57 -6.14
CA MET A 174 -0.85 23.35 -5.92
C MET A 174 -1.71 23.96 -7.03
N GLU A 175 -1.40 25.19 -7.46
CA GLU A 175 -2.12 25.89 -8.53
C GLU A 175 -2.13 25.13 -9.87
N GLN A 176 -1.13 24.26 -10.09
CA GLN A 176 -1.01 23.43 -11.30
C GLN A 176 -1.63 22.04 -11.14
N GLY A 177 -2.07 21.69 -9.92
CA GLY A 177 -2.50 20.33 -9.58
C GLY A 177 -3.65 19.85 -10.46
N LYS A 178 -4.74 20.61 -10.56
CA LYS A 178 -5.92 20.22 -11.37
C LYS A 178 -5.65 20.19 -12.87
N SER A 179 -4.69 20.97 -13.38
CA SER A 179 -4.35 20.95 -14.81
C SER A 179 -3.43 19.78 -15.17
N LYS A 180 -2.50 19.40 -14.27
CA LYS A 180 -1.59 18.25 -14.47
C LYS A 180 -2.23 16.92 -14.13
N PHE A 181 -3.03 16.87 -13.06
CA PHE A 181 -3.67 15.67 -12.54
C PHE A 181 -5.19 15.85 -12.49
N THR A 182 -5.79 15.87 -13.67
CA THR A 182 -7.23 16.21 -13.87
C THR A 182 -8.19 15.27 -13.14
N ARG A 183 -7.77 14.03 -12.90
CA ARG A 183 -8.56 12.99 -12.21
C ARG A 183 -8.43 13.01 -10.69
N VAL A 184 -7.48 13.76 -10.14
CA VAL A 184 -7.28 13.84 -8.69
C VAL A 184 -8.30 14.83 -8.12
N GLU A 185 -9.00 14.41 -7.07
CA GLU A 185 -9.87 15.30 -6.29
C GLU A 185 -9.05 16.41 -5.62
N GLU A 186 -9.63 17.61 -5.52
CA GLU A 186 -8.89 18.81 -5.09
C GLU A 186 -8.28 18.64 -3.69
N ASP A 187 -9.04 18.08 -2.75
CA ASP A 187 -8.59 17.78 -1.38
C ASP A 187 -7.45 16.74 -1.31
N ASN A 188 -7.24 15.96 -2.38
CA ASN A 188 -6.18 14.96 -2.46
C ASN A 188 -4.92 15.47 -3.17
N LEU A 189 -5.00 16.56 -3.93
CA LEU A 189 -3.84 17.13 -4.62
C LEU A 189 -2.66 17.45 -3.67
N PRO A 190 -2.86 18.02 -2.47
CA PRO A 190 -1.77 18.32 -1.56
C PRO A 190 -0.91 17.10 -1.18
N TYR A 191 -1.54 15.92 -1.20
CA TYR A 191 -0.99 14.67 -0.71
C TYR A 191 -0.58 13.72 -1.84
N LEU A 192 -0.74 14.08 -3.11
CA LEU A 192 -0.47 13.17 -4.22
C LEU A 192 1.00 12.70 -4.29
N CYS A 193 1.94 13.61 -4.03
CA CYS A 193 3.37 13.28 -3.90
C CYS A 193 3.56 12.25 -2.77
N LEU A 194 3.04 12.56 -1.57
CA LEU A 194 3.07 11.67 -0.40
C LEU A 194 2.54 10.28 -0.73
N ASP A 195 1.35 10.20 -1.32
CA ASP A 195 0.66 8.94 -1.60
C ASP A 195 1.46 8.05 -2.56
N LEU A 196 1.96 8.61 -3.66
CA LEU A 196 2.70 7.86 -4.67
C LEU A 196 4.07 7.42 -4.15
N VAL A 197 4.76 8.28 -3.39
CA VAL A 197 6.00 7.91 -2.70
C VAL A 197 5.74 6.79 -1.70
N TYR A 198 4.68 6.92 -0.89
CA TYR A 198 4.32 5.91 0.11
C TYR A 198 4.02 4.56 -0.55
N GLN A 199 3.22 4.54 -1.61
CA GLN A 199 2.87 3.30 -2.31
C GLN A 199 4.10 2.61 -2.92
N TYR A 200 4.99 3.38 -3.55
CA TYR A 200 6.25 2.85 -4.04
C TYR A 200 7.12 2.29 -2.91
N THR A 201 7.30 3.07 -1.83
CA THR A 201 8.10 2.69 -0.66
C THR A 201 7.54 1.44 0.02
N LEU A 202 6.21 1.35 0.18
CA LEU A 202 5.55 0.20 0.77
C LEU A 202 5.77 -1.08 -0.07
N LEU A 203 5.66 -0.98 -1.40
CA LEU A 203 5.88 -2.13 -2.29
C LEU A 203 7.34 -2.58 -2.29
N VAL A 204 8.28 -1.64 -2.41
CA VAL A 204 9.71 -1.94 -2.61
C VAL A 204 10.43 -2.13 -1.28
N ASP A 205 10.43 -1.10 -0.43
CA ASP A 205 11.16 -1.12 0.83
C ASP A 205 10.41 -1.93 1.91
N GLY A 206 9.07 -1.83 1.95
CA GLY A 206 8.26 -2.56 2.93
C GLY A 206 8.06 -4.04 2.61
N PHE A 207 7.59 -4.35 1.40
CA PHE A 207 7.27 -5.72 0.98
C PHE A 207 8.38 -6.42 0.18
N GLY A 208 9.47 -5.71 -0.12
CA GLY A 208 10.65 -6.31 -0.77
C GLY A 208 10.46 -6.64 -2.25
N LEU A 209 9.48 -6.06 -2.93
CA LEU A 209 9.30 -6.26 -4.37
C LEU A 209 10.43 -5.57 -5.14
N LYS A 210 10.86 -6.19 -6.24
CA LYS A 210 11.80 -5.52 -7.15
C LYS A 210 11.09 -4.37 -7.86
N PRO A 211 11.72 -3.19 -8.06
CA PRO A 211 11.10 -2.07 -8.77
C PRO A 211 10.60 -2.44 -10.18
N SER A 212 11.25 -3.42 -10.84
CA SER A 212 10.90 -3.92 -12.17
C SER A 212 9.96 -5.13 -12.18
N GLN A 213 9.57 -5.66 -11.01
CA GLN A 213 8.66 -6.79 -10.92
C GLN A 213 7.28 -6.38 -11.45
N THR A 214 6.70 -7.19 -12.32
CA THR A 214 5.32 -6.97 -12.78
C THR A 214 4.34 -7.33 -11.68
N ILE A 215 3.48 -6.39 -11.34
CA ILE A 215 2.32 -6.57 -10.46
C ILE A 215 1.03 -6.31 -11.25
N THR A 216 -0.07 -6.88 -10.80
CA THR A 216 -1.39 -6.63 -11.39
C THR A 216 -2.19 -5.73 -10.45
N LEU A 217 -2.40 -4.47 -10.84
CA LEU A 217 -3.39 -3.66 -10.16
C LEU A 217 -4.78 -4.15 -10.55
N VAL A 218 -5.66 -4.34 -9.57
CA VAL A 218 -6.99 -4.90 -9.78
C VAL A 218 -8.06 -4.03 -9.13
N LYS A 219 -9.07 -3.66 -9.92
CA LYS A 219 -10.31 -3.03 -9.45
C LYS A 219 -11.48 -3.99 -9.55
N LYS A 220 -11.53 -4.78 -10.62
CA LYS A 220 -12.55 -5.80 -10.86
C LYS A 220 -11.92 -7.08 -11.40
N VAL A 221 -12.55 -8.21 -11.15
CA VAL A 221 -12.24 -9.51 -11.74
C VAL A 221 -13.34 -9.86 -12.73
N LYS A 222 -12.96 -10.19 -13.96
CA LYS A 222 -13.91 -10.68 -14.97
C LYS A 222 -14.27 -12.14 -14.68
N TYR A 223 -15.56 -12.45 -14.72
CA TYR A 223 -16.11 -13.79 -14.58
C TYR A 223 -17.26 -13.99 -15.57
N GLY A 224 -16.98 -14.66 -16.70
CA GLY A 224 -17.87 -14.67 -17.86
C GLY A 224 -18.10 -13.25 -18.37
N GLU A 225 -19.37 -12.87 -18.54
CA GLU A 225 -19.80 -11.53 -18.95
C GLU A 225 -19.82 -10.52 -17.80
N TYR A 226 -19.60 -10.96 -16.56
CA TYR A 226 -19.68 -10.10 -15.38
C TYR A 226 -18.30 -9.57 -14.97
N ALA A 227 -18.29 -8.37 -14.39
CA ALA A 227 -17.11 -7.80 -13.74
C ALA A 227 -17.43 -7.56 -12.26
N VAL A 228 -16.85 -8.38 -11.39
CA VAL A 228 -17.07 -8.33 -9.94
C VAL A 228 -15.98 -7.49 -9.29
N GLU A 229 -16.32 -6.67 -8.30
CA GLU A 229 -15.35 -5.89 -7.56
C GLU A 229 -14.30 -6.80 -6.90
N ALA A 230 -13.03 -6.41 -6.99
CA ALA A 230 -11.93 -7.13 -6.37
C ALA A 230 -11.83 -6.76 -4.88
N ALA A 231 -12.82 -7.19 -4.12
CA ALA A 231 -12.97 -6.94 -2.70
C ALA A 231 -13.32 -8.22 -1.93
N TRP A 232 -13.18 -8.14 -0.60
CA TRP A 232 -13.41 -9.25 0.32
C TRP A 232 -14.83 -9.86 0.32
N PRO A 233 -15.95 -9.13 0.04
CA PRO A 233 -17.29 -9.68 0.26
C PRO A 233 -17.61 -10.94 -0.55
N LEU A 234 -17.12 -11.06 -1.79
CA LEU A 234 -17.33 -12.27 -2.58
C LEU A 234 -16.64 -13.49 -1.94
N GLY A 235 -15.43 -13.31 -1.41
CA GLY A 235 -14.71 -14.37 -0.70
C GLY A 235 -15.46 -14.84 0.54
N SER A 236 -16.00 -13.90 1.33
CA SER A 236 -16.83 -14.22 2.50
C SER A 236 -18.13 -14.93 2.12
N ALA A 237 -18.79 -14.52 1.03
CA ALA A 237 -19.97 -15.22 0.55
C ALA A 237 -19.64 -16.67 0.12
N ILE A 238 -18.54 -16.88 -0.59
CA ILE A 238 -18.07 -18.22 -0.99
C ILE A 238 -17.81 -19.09 0.24
N GLU A 239 -17.10 -18.56 1.24
CA GLU A 239 -16.84 -19.27 2.50
C GLU A 239 -18.16 -19.65 3.20
N ALA A 240 -19.08 -18.70 3.34
CA ALA A 240 -20.37 -18.93 4.00
C ALA A 240 -21.23 -20.01 3.30
N VAL A 241 -21.24 -20.05 1.96
CA VAL A 241 -22.05 -21.05 1.20
C VAL A 241 -21.33 -22.37 0.95
N SER A 242 -20.00 -22.41 1.11
CA SER A 242 -19.20 -23.63 0.96
C SER A 242 -18.96 -24.35 2.29
N SER A 243 -19.28 -23.70 3.40
CA SER A 243 -19.26 -24.32 4.72
C SER A 243 -20.45 -25.26 4.87
N PRO A 244 -20.23 -26.55 5.23
CA PRO A 244 -21.32 -27.52 5.43
C PRO A 244 -22.24 -27.17 6.60
#